data_AF-A0A4Q3VWJ2-F1
#
_entry.id   AF-A0A4Q3VWJ2-F1
#
_cell.length_a   1.000
_cell.length_b   1.000
_cell.length_c   1.000
_cell.angle_alpha   90.00
_cell.angle_beta   90.00
_cell.angle_gamma   90.00
#
_symmetry.space_group_name_H-M   'P 1'
#
loop_
_entity.id
_entity.type
_entity.pdbx_description
1 polymer ?
#
loop_
_entity_poly.entity_id
_entity_poly.type
_entity_poly.pdbx_seq_one_letter_code
_entity_poly.pdbx_strand_id
1 'polypeptide(L)'
;MPVISAPEGLMRFEGGKKRNTGIVSASVNNRYIFQYAYLTEKRPEEEFRLDTGLNYITFHVEEYGKTIAGTGRLNIIAEEGWERLLDYSAPENQAATFIVLPLYYTPPYQDLDSTQNNIIKSISELAGLKNETIYYHPRGDRQEGSQKIRTGAEIDKSLLRGSTVVGNIKSLTRQVVLAIWDDAVEDGDSISLNINGSWVVQGMPVKKRPQFISVTLDTGVNKIIFIADNEGSIIPNTSMLEIIHGNQRKSYKIDTDLSRNNLVNIEYEMKE
;
A
#
# COMPACT_ATOMS: atom_id res chain seq x y z
N MET A 1 2.56 8.08 -6.33
CA MET A 1 3.40 7.77 -5.14
C MET A 1 4.54 6.85 -5.55
N PRO A 2 5.75 6.99 -4.98
CA PRO A 2 6.84 6.04 -5.24
C PRO A 2 6.47 4.64 -4.72
N VAL A 3 6.71 3.62 -5.55
CA VAL A 3 6.51 2.20 -5.24
C VAL A 3 7.88 1.54 -5.17
N ILE A 4 8.15 0.78 -4.12
CA ILE A 4 9.42 0.06 -3.93
C ILE A 4 9.18 -1.40 -3.56
N SER A 5 10.19 -2.22 -3.84
CA SER A 5 10.16 -3.67 -3.62
C SER A 5 11.03 -4.14 -2.46
N ALA A 6 11.87 -3.28 -1.88
CA ALA A 6 12.62 -3.60 -0.67
C ALA A 6 11.81 -3.28 0.61
N PRO A 7 11.67 -4.22 1.57
CA PRO A 7 11.03 -3.95 2.87
C PRO A 7 11.86 -3.02 3.75
N GLU A 8 13.17 -2.99 3.52
CA GLU A 8 14.15 -2.33 4.37
C GLU A 8 14.87 -1.24 3.58
N GLY A 9 15.23 -0.18 4.30
CA GLY A 9 15.97 0.93 3.75
C GLY A 9 16.82 1.60 4.81
N LEU A 10 17.56 2.62 4.38
CA LEU A 10 18.47 3.39 5.22
C LEU A 10 18.03 4.84 5.30
N MET A 11 18.04 5.38 6.51
CA MET A 11 17.92 6.80 6.79
C MET A 11 19.29 7.37 7.11
N ARG A 12 19.74 8.33 6.29
CA ARG A 12 20.97 9.09 6.54
C ARG A 12 20.60 10.51 6.95
N PHE A 13 20.86 10.81 8.22
CA PHE A 13 20.67 12.14 8.77
C PHE A 13 21.93 13.01 8.57
N GLU A 14 21.80 14.15 7.90
CA GLU A 14 22.92 15.08 7.67
C GLU A 14 23.14 16.03 8.86
N GLY A 15 23.73 15.52 9.94
CA GLY A 15 24.17 16.29 11.10
C GLY A 15 25.65 16.71 11.08
N GLY A 16 26.13 17.33 12.16
CA GLY A 16 27.54 17.69 12.36
C GLY A 16 27.95 19.08 11.91
N LYS A 17 27.00 19.94 11.53
CA LYS A 17 27.28 21.35 11.18
C LYS A 17 27.09 22.23 12.43
N LYS A 18 28.20 22.73 12.99
CA LYS A 18 28.24 23.54 14.25
C LYS A 18 27.29 24.75 14.29
N ARG A 19 26.79 25.23 13.14
CA ARG A 19 25.87 26.37 13.05
C ARG A 19 24.38 25.98 13.09
N ASN A 20 24.07 24.69 12.94
CA ASN A 20 22.71 24.17 12.91
C ASN A 20 22.38 23.60 14.30
N THR A 21 21.51 24.30 15.04
CA THR A 21 21.14 23.96 16.42
C THR A 21 19.76 23.31 16.53
N GLY A 22 19.08 23.08 15.42
CA GLY A 22 17.75 22.48 15.44
C GLY A 22 17.77 21.04 15.95
N ILE A 23 16.61 20.62 16.45
CA ILE A 23 16.33 19.29 16.96
C ILE A 23 15.23 18.68 16.09
N VAL A 24 15.44 17.45 15.66
CA VAL A 24 14.52 16.77 14.73
C VAL A 24 14.30 15.31 15.12
N SER A 25 13.18 14.76 14.68
CA SER A 25 12.83 13.35 14.85
C SER A 25 12.42 12.75 13.51
N ALA A 26 12.60 11.45 13.32
CA ALA A 26 12.11 10.75 12.13
C ALA A 26 11.34 9.48 12.52
N SER A 27 10.25 9.20 11.80
CA SER A 27 9.41 8.03 12.04
C SER A 27 8.92 7.38 10.74
N VAL A 28 8.60 6.08 10.84
CA VAL A 28 7.89 5.30 9.80
C VAL A 28 6.61 4.74 10.42
N ASN A 29 5.44 5.12 9.90
CA ASN A 29 4.13 4.72 10.42
C ASN A 29 4.01 4.95 11.95
N ASN A 30 4.47 6.12 12.40
CA ASN A 30 4.54 6.53 13.81
C ASN A 30 5.52 5.72 14.68
N ARG A 31 6.30 4.79 14.12
CA ARG A 31 7.42 4.14 14.80
C ARG A 31 8.66 5.01 14.61
N TYR A 32 9.17 5.59 15.69
CA TYR A 32 10.37 6.41 15.61
C TYR A 32 11.60 5.60 15.23
N ILE A 33 12.32 6.09 14.23
CA ILE A 33 13.67 5.62 13.89
C ILE A 33 14.67 6.33 14.80
N PHE A 34 14.49 7.64 14.99
CA PHE A 34 15.18 8.41 16.02
C PHE A 34 14.30 9.55 16.54
N GLN A 35 14.57 9.98 17.76
CA GLN A 35 13.89 11.09 18.42
C GLN A 35 14.89 12.10 18.95
N TYR A 36 14.49 13.38 18.94
CA TYR A 36 15.24 14.49 19.52
C TYR A 36 16.71 14.54 19.09
N ALA A 37 16.98 14.29 17.81
CA ALA A 37 18.33 14.31 17.26
C ALA A 37 18.82 15.75 17.06
N TYR A 38 19.96 16.07 17.66
CA TYR A 38 20.62 17.37 17.49
C TYR A 38 21.38 17.44 16.16
N LEU A 39 21.13 18.51 15.38
CA LEU A 39 21.84 18.74 14.10
C LEU A 39 23.34 19.03 14.25
N THR A 40 23.79 19.35 15.46
CA THR A 40 25.20 19.52 15.77
C THR A 40 25.97 18.20 15.83
N GLU A 41 25.28 17.08 15.95
CA GLU A 41 25.87 15.76 16.14
C GLU A 41 25.86 14.96 14.85
N LYS A 42 26.92 14.19 14.60
CA LYS A 42 26.90 13.19 13.54
C LYS A 42 26.16 11.96 14.06
N ARG A 43 25.33 11.37 13.21
CA ARG A 43 24.64 10.11 13.50
C ARG A 43 25.07 9.04 12.50
N PRO A 44 25.10 7.76 12.91
CA PRO A 44 25.19 6.66 11.96
C PRO A 44 23.95 6.64 11.06
N GLU A 45 24.04 5.87 9.99
CA GLU A 45 22.86 5.50 9.21
C GLU A 45 21.97 4.59 10.05
N GLU A 46 20.66 4.83 9.99
CA GLU A 46 19.67 4.06 10.75
C GLU A 46 18.84 3.25 9.77
N GLU A 47 18.66 1.96 10.04
CA GLU A 47 17.78 1.11 9.25
C GLU A 47 16.32 1.38 9.59
N PHE A 48 15.45 1.27 8.58
CA PHE A 48 14.01 1.28 8.78
C PHE A 48 13.36 0.14 8.01
N ARG A 49 12.17 -0.25 8.48
CA ARG A 49 11.35 -1.28 7.85
C ARG A 49 9.96 -0.74 7.51
N LEU A 50 9.50 -1.10 6.32
CA LEU A 50 8.19 -0.75 5.80
C LEU A 50 7.20 -1.88 6.06
N ASP A 51 5.96 -1.49 6.32
CA ASP A 51 4.82 -2.39 6.33
C ASP A 51 4.30 -2.55 4.90
N THR A 52 3.69 -3.67 4.56
CA THR A 52 3.11 -3.87 3.22
C THR A 52 2.00 -2.84 2.96
N GLY A 53 2.04 -2.19 1.79
CA GLY A 53 1.10 -1.15 1.39
C GLY A 53 1.65 0.27 1.61
N LEU A 54 0.76 1.20 1.94
CA LEU A 54 1.11 2.61 2.13
C LEU A 54 1.82 2.83 3.47
N ASN A 55 3.00 3.43 3.41
CA ASN A 55 3.77 3.87 4.56
C ASN A 55 3.95 5.38 4.53
N TYR A 56 4.06 5.98 5.72
CA TYR A 56 4.40 7.38 5.90
C TYR A 56 5.74 7.49 6.61
N ILE A 57 6.74 7.98 5.89
CA ILE A 57 7.99 8.42 6.49
C ILE A 57 7.83 9.90 6.85
N THR A 58 7.97 10.24 8.12
CA THR A 58 7.80 11.61 8.60
C THR A 58 9.09 12.11 9.20
N PHE A 59 9.54 13.28 8.77
CA PHE A 59 10.65 14.02 9.36
C PHE A 59 10.08 15.21 10.11
N HIS A 60 10.27 15.30 11.42
CA HIS A 60 9.65 16.29 12.30
C HIS A 60 10.68 17.32 12.78
N VAL A 61 10.24 18.56 12.95
CA VAL A 61 10.94 19.58 13.71
C VAL A 61 10.46 19.55 15.16
N GLU A 62 11.36 19.23 16.08
CA GLU A 62 11.12 19.37 17.52
C GLU A 62 11.47 20.78 17.98
N GLU A 63 12.59 21.30 17.48
CA GLU A 63 13.04 22.66 17.73
C GLU A 63 13.72 23.21 16.48
N TYR A 64 13.27 24.37 16.00
CA TYR A 64 13.93 25.03 14.89
C TYR A 64 15.34 25.48 15.31
N GLY A 65 16.28 25.38 14.37
CA GLY A 65 17.57 26.04 14.54
C GLY A 65 17.44 27.57 14.41
N LYS A 66 18.58 28.25 14.27
CA LYS A 66 18.62 29.71 14.01
C LYS A 66 17.77 30.14 12.81
N THR A 67 17.63 29.28 11.80
CA THR A 67 16.80 29.50 10.62
C THR A 67 16.14 28.19 10.20
N ILE A 68 15.02 28.28 9.47
CA ILE A 68 14.30 27.11 8.93
C ILE A 68 15.21 26.26 8.04
N ALA A 69 15.96 26.89 7.13
CA ALA A 69 16.93 26.19 6.28
C ALA A 69 18.05 25.48 7.06
N GLY A 70 18.28 25.89 8.31
CA GLY A 70 19.23 25.24 9.23
C GLY A 70 18.64 24.05 9.99
N THR A 71 17.39 23.65 9.74
CA THR A 71 16.65 22.61 10.50
C THR A 71 16.91 21.20 9.99
N GLY A 72 17.68 21.06 8.92
CA GLY A 72 18.32 19.80 8.58
C GLY A 72 17.76 19.11 7.34
N ARG A 73 18.42 18.00 7.03
CA ARG A 73 18.19 17.18 5.85
C ARG A 73 18.20 15.72 6.26
N LEU A 74 17.22 14.99 5.75
CA LEU A 74 17.09 13.56 5.95
C LEU A 74 17.05 12.89 4.58
N ASN A 75 18.02 12.04 4.33
CA ASN A 75 18.10 11.29 3.10
C ASN A 75 17.58 9.87 3.32
N ILE A 76 16.63 9.46 2.48
CA ILE A 76 15.98 8.15 2.53
C ILE A 76 16.47 7.36 1.32
N ILE A 77 17.13 6.25 1.58
CA ILE A 77 17.64 5.34 0.56
C ILE A 77 16.86 4.03 0.70
N ALA A 78 16.27 3.55 -0.37
CA ALA A 78 15.57 2.28 -0.40
C ALA A 78 15.72 1.68 -1.79
N GLU A 79 16.01 0.37 -1.89
CA GLU A 79 16.28 -0.31 -3.17
C GLU A 79 17.45 0.29 -3.97
N GLU A 80 18.00 -0.46 -4.92
CA GLU A 80 19.09 0.03 -5.75
C GLU A 80 18.62 1.20 -6.64
N GLY A 81 19.28 2.35 -6.51
CA GLY A 81 19.01 3.53 -7.36
C GLY A 81 17.81 4.39 -6.95
N TRP A 82 17.12 4.09 -5.84
CA TRP A 82 16.06 4.95 -5.31
C TRP A 82 16.49 5.67 -4.03
N GLU A 83 16.42 6.99 -4.08
CA GLU A 83 16.83 7.91 -3.02
C GLU A 83 15.88 9.11 -3.01
N ARG A 84 15.53 9.61 -1.82
CA ARG A 84 14.72 10.81 -1.64
C ARG A 84 15.26 11.66 -0.50
N LEU A 85 15.37 12.96 -0.76
CA LEU A 85 15.83 13.94 0.22
C LEU A 85 14.63 14.72 0.79
N LEU A 86 14.50 14.71 2.12
CA LEU A 86 13.61 15.60 2.85
C LEU A 86 14.45 16.76 3.39
N ASP A 87 14.24 17.96 2.85
CA ASP A 87 15.09 19.13 3.08
C ASP A 87 14.28 20.35 3.53
N TYR A 88 14.50 20.82 4.75
CA TYR A 88 13.87 22.04 5.28
C TYR A 88 14.39 23.33 4.65
N SER A 89 15.48 23.28 3.88
CA SER A 89 15.96 24.43 3.10
C SER A 89 15.24 24.58 1.76
N ALA A 90 14.44 23.60 1.34
CA ALA A 90 13.66 23.68 0.12
C ALA A 90 12.53 24.73 0.24
N PRO A 91 12.31 25.59 -0.77
CA PRO A 91 11.29 26.64 -0.74
C PRO A 91 9.87 26.14 -0.38
N GLU A 92 9.50 24.96 -0.86
CA GLU A 92 8.22 24.30 -0.61
C GLU A 92 8.02 23.88 0.86
N ASN A 93 9.10 23.75 1.61
CA ASN A 93 9.09 23.35 3.02
C ASN A 93 9.25 24.56 3.97
N GLN A 94 9.08 25.79 3.45
CA GLN A 94 9.18 27.00 4.25
C GLN A 94 8.16 26.97 5.40
N ALA A 95 8.66 27.08 6.63
CA ALA A 95 7.89 27.00 7.88
C ALA A 95 7.16 25.67 8.14
N ALA A 96 7.49 24.61 7.41
CA ALA A 96 7.00 23.27 7.70
C ALA A 96 7.50 22.81 9.07
N THR A 97 6.60 22.29 9.91
CA THR A 97 6.93 21.65 11.19
C THR A 97 7.20 20.15 11.04
N PHE A 98 6.84 19.58 9.90
CA PHE A 98 7.18 18.24 9.48
C PHE A 98 7.13 18.13 7.95
N ILE A 99 7.85 17.16 7.39
CA ILE A 99 7.79 16.75 5.99
C ILE A 99 7.35 15.29 5.97
N VAL A 100 6.35 14.97 5.14
CA VAL A 100 5.84 13.60 4.96
C VAL A 100 6.23 13.08 3.59
N LEU A 101 6.78 11.87 3.56
CA LEU A 101 7.02 11.10 2.35
C LEU A 101 6.12 9.84 2.37
N PRO A 102 5.02 9.83 1.59
CA PRO A 102 4.26 8.61 1.36
C PRO A 102 5.08 7.66 0.48
N LEU A 103 5.25 6.43 0.93
CA LEU A 103 6.03 5.40 0.26
C LEU A 103 5.23 4.10 0.24
N TYR A 104 5.01 3.56 -0.95
CA TYR A 104 4.24 2.34 -1.12
C TYR A 104 5.20 1.14 -1.21
N TYR A 105 5.13 0.23 -0.25
CA TYR A 105 5.93 -0.99 -0.25
C TYR A 105 5.09 -2.17 -0.72
N THR A 106 5.58 -2.88 -1.73
CA THR A 106 5.01 -4.16 -2.17
C THR A 106 6.08 -5.24 -2.09
N PRO A 107 5.94 -6.27 -1.25
CA PRO A 107 6.90 -7.36 -1.21
C PRO A 107 6.97 -8.05 -2.58
N PRO A 108 8.16 -8.24 -3.16
CA PRO A 108 8.33 -9.08 -4.33
C PRO A 108 8.01 -10.52 -3.95
N TYR A 109 7.36 -11.20 -4.88
CA TYR A 109 6.87 -12.58 -4.77
C TYR A 109 7.87 -13.60 -4.19
N GLN A 110 9.18 -13.37 -4.29
CA GLN A 110 10.24 -14.33 -3.98
C GLN A 110 10.54 -14.51 -2.47
N ASP A 111 10.03 -13.64 -1.60
CA ASP A 111 10.30 -13.69 -0.14
C ASP A 111 9.21 -14.44 0.68
N LEU A 112 8.35 -15.22 0.01
CA LEU A 112 7.30 -16.03 0.66
C LEU A 112 7.81 -17.42 1.07
N ASP A 113 7.15 -18.07 2.04
CA ASP A 113 7.57 -19.41 2.50
C ASP A 113 7.50 -20.49 1.40
N SER A 114 8.16 -21.64 1.60
CA SER A 114 8.27 -22.72 0.61
C SER A 114 6.93 -23.35 0.20
N THR A 115 5.89 -23.24 1.02
CA THR A 115 4.53 -23.74 0.71
C THR A 115 3.77 -22.73 -0.13
N GLN A 116 3.88 -21.44 0.21
CA GLN A 116 3.27 -20.31 -0.51
C GLN A 116 3.87 -20.14 -1.91
N ASN A 117 5.18 -20.36 -2.06
CA ASN A 117 5.87 -20.35 -3.36
C ASN A 117 5.34 -21.42 -4.34
N ASN A 118 4.95 -22.59 -3.85
CA ASN A 118 4.37 -23.64 -4.71
C ASN A 118 2.95 -23.28 -5.14
N ILE A 119 2.13 -22.76 -4.22
CA ILE A 119 0.77 -22.31 -4.50
C ILE A 119 0.79 -21.25 -5.60
N ILE A 120 1.67 -20.26 -5.50
CA ILE A 120 1.68 -19.14 -6.44
C ILE A 120 2.33 -19.52 -7.77
N LYS A 121 3.35 -20.38 -7.80
CA LYS A 121 3.86 -20.92 -9.06
C LYS A 121 2.75 -21.65 -9.83
N SER A 122 1.94 -22.44 -9.14
CA SER A 122 0.76 -23.09 -9.74
C SER A 122 -0.28 -22.08 -10.21
N ILE A 123 -0.53 -20.99 -9.46
CA ILE A 123 -1.45 -19.92 -9.90
C ILE A 123 -0.92 -19.22 -11.15
N SER A 124 0.36 -18.82 -11.18
CA SER A 124 0.97 -18.15 -12.33
C SER A 124 0.96 -19.04 -13.57
N GLU A 125 1.19 -20.35 -13.40
CA GLU A 125 1.13 -21.32 -14.51
C GLU A 125 -0.31 -21.53 -14.99
N LEU A 126 -1.28 -21.73 -14.10
CA LEU A 126 -2.71 -21.89 -14.43
C LEU A 126 -3.31 -20.63 -15.06
N ALA A 127 -2.94 -19.46 -14.55
CA ALA A 127 -3.39 -18.17 -15.05
C ALA A 127 -2.63 -17.72 -16.31
N GLY A 128 -1.54 -18.39 -16.72
CA GLY A 128 -0.73 -18.00 -17.88
C GLY A 128 0.11 -16.72 -17.66
N LEU A 129 0.46 -16.40 -16.41
CA LEU A 129 1.14 -15.18 -15.96
C LEU A 129 2.65 -15.37 -15.74
N LYS A 130 3.32 -16.18 -16.57
CA LYS A 130 4.69 -16.67 -16.33
C LYS A 130 5.77 -15.59 -16.10
N ASN A 131 5.52 -14.34 -16.48
CA ASN A 131 6.45 -13.21 -16.34
C ASN A 131 5.83 -11.98 -15.64
N GLU A 132 4.69 -12.14 -14.98
CA GLU A 132 4.02 -11.01 -14.30
C GLU A 132 4.29 -11.02 -12.81
N THR A 133 4.38 -9.82 -12.22
CA THR A 133 4.46 -9.67 -10.76
C THR A 133 3.06 -9.86 -10.18
N ILE A 134 2.90 -10.84 -9.30
CA ILE A 134 1.67 -11.09 -8.55
C ILE A 134 1.89 -10.66 -7.10
N TYR A 135 1.11 -9.68 -6.65
CA TYR A 135 1.06 -9.23 -5.28
C TYR A 135 0.23 -10.23 -4.45
N TYR A 136 0.88 -10.87 -3.48
CA TYR A 136 0.22 -11.77 -2.54
C TYR A 136 0.00 -11.03 -1.22
N HIS A 137 -1.26 -10.86 -0.85
CA HIS A 137 -1.66 -10.30 0.43
C HIS A 137 -2.26 -11.44 1.25
N PRO A 138 -1.43 -12.19 2.01
CA PRO A 138 -1.95 -13.24 2.87
C PRO A 138 -2.93 -12.59 3.84
N ARG A 139 -4.11 -13.20 4.00
CA ARG A 139 -5.02 -12.81 5.07
C ARG A 139 -4.24 -12.99 6.36
N GLY A 140 -3.87 -11.89 7.02
CA GLY A 140 -3.23 -11.98 8.32
C GLY A 140 -4.10 -12.86 9.20
N ASP A 141 -3.52 -13.93 9.75
CA ASP A 141 -4.20 -14.74 10.76
C ASP A 141 -4.81 -13.75 11.75
N ARG A 142 -6.11 -13.89 12.03
CA ARG A 142 -6.77 -13.09 13.05
C ARG A 142 -5.92 -13.22 14.31
N GLN A 143 -5.14 -12.21 14.66
CA GLN A 143 -4.41 -12.21 15.92
C GLN A 143 -5.47 -12.08 17.01
N GLU A 144 -5.88 -13.22 17.57
CA GLU A 144 -6.55 -13.30 18.86
C GLU A 144 -5.61 -12.71 19.90
N GLY A 145 -5.64 -11.39 20.12
CA GLY A 145 -4.79 -10.77 21.13
C GLY A 145 -4.75 -9.25 21.15
N SER A 146 -4.98 -8.57 20.02
CA SER A 146 -5.01 -7.11 19.99
C SER A 146 -6.38 -6.63 20.46
N GLN A 147 -6.40 -5.85 21.55
CA GLN A 147 -7.57 -5.23 22.20
C GLN A 147 -8.81 -5.10 21.30
N LYS A 148 -9.97 -5.58 21.79
CA LYS A 148 -11.31 -5.46 21.18
C LYS A 148 -11.53 -4.11 20.47
N ILE A 149 -11.15 -4.02 19.20
CA ILE A 149 -11.67 -3.00 18.30
C ILE A 149 -12.97 -3.59 17.75
N ARG A 150 -14.09 -2.87 17.89
CA ARG A 150 -15.45 -3.29 17.50
C ARG A 150 -15.64 -3.49 15.97
N THR A 151 -14.58 -3.63 15.18
CA THR A 151 -14.48 -2.93 13.89
C THR A 151 -14.76 -3.72 12.62
N GLY A 152 -14.44 -5.01 12.48
CA GLY A 152 -14.53 -5.69 11.16
C GLY A 152 -15.95 -5.68 10.55
N ALA A 153 -16.95 -6.04 11.35
CA ALA A 153 -18.35 -6.09 10.90
C ALA A 153 -19.00 -4.70 10.79
N GLU A 154 -18.54 -3.72 11.56
CA GLU A 154 -19.02 -2.33 11.48
C GLU A 154 -18.41 -1.61 10.27
N ILE A 155 -17.12 -1.83 9.99
CA ILE A 155 -16.43 -1.35 8.78
C ILE A 155 -17.10 -1.95 7.55
N ASP A 156 -17.29 -3.28 7.51
CA ASP A 156 -17.96 -3.94 6.38
C ASP A 156 -19.37 -3.38 6.15
N LYS A 157 -20.18 -3.24 7.21
CA LYS A 157 -21.50 -2.58 7.12
C LYS A 157 -21.43 -1.15 6.62
N SER A 158 -20.42 -0.38 7.01
CA SER A 158 -20.25 1.01 6.57
C SER A 158 -19.87 1.08 5.10
N LEU A 159 -18.89 0.28 4.68
CA LEU A 159 -18.42 0.21 3.29
C LEU A 159 -19.55 -0.23 2.35
N LEU A 160 -20.33 -1.23 2.75
CA LEU A 160 -21.45 -1.77 1.98
C LEU A 160 -22.60 -0.78 1.77
N ARG A 161 -22.81 0.20 2.66
CA ARG A 161 -23.91 1.17 2.51
C ARG A 161 -23.73 2.09 1.30
N GLY A 162 -22.49 2.33 0.89
CA GLY A 162 -22.13 3.14 -0.29
C GLY A 162 -21.74 2.31 -1.51
N SER A 163 -21.95 0.99 -1.49
CA SER A 163 -21.48 0.10 -2.56
C SER A 163 -22.56 -0.21 -3.60
N THR A 164 -22.19 -0.13 -4.88
CA THR A 164 -22.96 -0.68 -6.01
C THR A 164 -22.43 -2.05 -6.41
N VAL A 165 -23.32 -3.02 -6.61
CA VAL A 165 -22.93 -4.35 -7.10
C VAL A 165 -22.64 -4.27 -8.60
N VAL A 166 -21.39 -4.54 -8.99
CA VAL A 166 -20.97 -4.54 -10.40
C VAL A 166 -20.93 -5.94 -11.00
N GLY A 167 -20.84 -6.97 -10.16
CA GLY A 167 -20.74 -8.35 -10.63
C GLY A 167 -21.05 -9.40 -9.57
N ASN A 168 -21.55 -10.54 -10.04
CA ASN A 168 -21.67 -11.77 -9.27
C ASN A 168 -21.03 -12.90 -10.09
N ILE A 169 -20.18 -13.71 -9.45
CA ILE A 169 -19.47 -14.81 -10.11
C ILE A 169 -19.33 -16.01 -9.17
N LYS A 170 -19.34 -17.22 -9.73
CA LYS A 170 -19.00 -18.45 -8.99
C LYS A 170 -17.54 -18.81 -9.28
N SER A 171 -16.75 -18.97 -8.22
CA SER A 171 -15.38 -19.44 -8.35
C SER A 171 -15.30 -20.96 -8.16
N LEU A 172 -14.53 -21.61 -9.03
CA LEU A 172 -14.20 -23.04 -8.91
C LEU A 172 -13.00 -23.29 -7.99
N THR A 173 -12.23 -22.24 -7.69
CA THR A 173 -10.98 -22.33 -6.93
C THR A 173 -11.05 -21.43 -5.71
N ARG A 174 -10.47 -21.89 -4.59
CA ARG A 174 -10.38 -21.10 -3.37
C ARG A 174 -9.48 -19.88 -3.56
N GLN A 175 -8.42 -20.02 -4.33
CA GLN A 175 -7.51 -18.95 -4.67
C GLN A 175 -7.92 -18.35 -6.02
N VAL A 176 -8.04 -17.03 -6.08
CA VAL A 176 -8.32 -16.28 -7.31
C VAL A 176 -7.32 -15.14 -7.47
N VAL A 177 -7.12 -14.68 -8.70
CA VAL A 177 -6.26 -13.52 -9.00
C VAL A 177 -7.14 -12.41 -9.55
N LEU A 178 -7.00 -11.23 -8.98
CA LEU A 178 -7.60 -9.99 -9.46
C LEU A 178 -6.55 -9.24 -10.26
N ALA A 179 -6.75 -9.07 -11.57
CA ALA A 179 -5.94 -8.18 -12.38
C ALA A 179 -6.65 -6.84 -12.49
N ILE A 180 -5.97 -5.75 -12.13
CA ILE A 180 -6.53 -4.41 -12.15
C ILE A 180 -5.63 -3.51 -13.00
N TRP A 181 -6.24 -2.79 -13.93
CA TRP A 181 -5.56 -1.78 -14.73
C TRP A 181 -6.49 -0.64 -15.12
N ASP A 182 -5.89 0.49 -15.45
CA ASP A 182 -6.55 1.63 -16.08
C ASP A 182 -6.63 1.39 -17.60
N ASP A 183 -7.84 1.40 -18.17
CA ASP A 183 -8.07 1.24 -19.61
C ASP A 183 -7.99 2.58 -20.39
N ALA A 184 -7.72 3.69 -19.71
CA ALA A 184 -7.64 5.05 -20.20
C ALA A 184 -6.25 5.72 -19.95
N VAL A 185 -6.07 6.42 -18.83
CA VAL A 185 -4.92 7.34 -18.59
C VAL A 185 -4.54 7.37 -17.11
N GLU A 186 -3.28 7.03 -16.81
CA GLU A 186 -2.73 7.15 -15.45
C GLU A 186 -2.70 8.63 -15.02
N ASP A 187 -3.59 9.02 -14.11
CA ASP A 187 -3.80 10.41 -13.71
C ASP A 187 -3.64 10.65 -12.19
N GLY A 188 -3.14 9.63 -11.48
CA GLY A 188 -2.80 9.67 -10.06
C GLY A 188 -3.84 9.07 -9.13
N ASP A 189 -4.88 8.44 -9.69
CA ASP A 189 -5.89 7.73 -8.94
C ASP A 189 -5.36 6.50 -8.17
N SER A 190 -6.03 6.18 -7.05
CA SER A 190 -5.66 5.03 -6.23
C SER A 190 -6.86 4.42 -5.53
N ILE A 191 -6.77 3.11 -5.26
CA ILE A 191 -7.84 2.31 -4.68
C ILE A 191 -7.36 1.43 -3.53
N SER A 192 -8.30 1.16 -2.63
CA SER A 192 -8.21 0.14 -1.58
C SER A 192 -9.17 -1.00 -1.87
N LEU A 193 -8.78 -2.23 -1.53
CA LEU A 193 -9.61 -3.43 -1.65
C LEU A 193 -9.86 -4.05 -0.27
N ASN A 194 -11.13 -4.34 0.02
CA ASN A 194 -11.56 -5.04 1.22
C ASN A 194 -12.29 -6.33 0.84
N ILE A 195 -11.98 -7.45 1.51
CA ILE A 195 -12.70 -8.71 1.37
C ILE A 195 -13.29 -9.13 2.72
N ASN A 196 -14.62 -9.24 2.78
CA ASN A 196 -15.35 -9.67 4.00
C ASN A 196 -14.92 -8.93 5.29
N GLY A 197 -14.65 -7.62 5.21
CA GLY A 197 -14.20 -6.79 6.33
C GLY A 197 -12.68 -6.79 6.57
N SER A 198 -11.89 -7.55 5.82
CA SER A 198 -10.42 -7.56 5.89
C SER A 198 -9.80 -6.79 4.72
N TRP A 199 -8.89 -5.86 5.01
CA TRP A 199 -8.14 -5.16 3.97
C TRP A 199 -7.19 -6.11 3.25
N VAL A 200 -7.31 -6.17 1.93
CA VAL A 200 -6.38 -6.90 1.05
C VAL A 200 -5.24 -5.98 0.69
N VAL A 201 -5.56 -4.79 0.17
CA VAL A 201 -4.59 -3.78 -0.23
C VAL A 201 -5.17 -2.40 0.03
N GLN A 202 -4.35 -1.41 0.35
CA GLN A 202 -4.80 -0.04 0.61
C GLN A 202 -3.87 0.97 -0.06
N GLY A 203 -4.40 1.97 -0.77
CA GLY A 203 -3.60 3.01 -1.43
C GLY A 203 -2.95 2.57 -2.73
N MET A 204 -3.45 1.51 -3.38
CA MET A 204 -2.82 0.99 -4.59
C MET A 204 -3.06 1.95 -5.76
N PRO A 205 -2.00 2.47 -6.42
CA PRO A 205 -2.18 3.30 -7.60
C PRO A 205 -2.80 2.51 -8.74
N VAL A 206 -3.76 3.06 -9.47
CA VAL A 206 -4.26 2.44 -10.70
C VAL A 206 -3.28 2.77 -11.84
N LYS A 207 -2.93 1.77 -12.65
CA LYS A 207 -1.88 1.88 -13.68
C LYS A 207 -2.37 1.26 -14.97
N LYS A 208 -1.83 1.68 -16.11
CA LYS A 208 -2.08 1.07 -17.43
C LYS A 208 -1.59 -0.37 -17.50
N ARG A 209 -0.45 -0.66 -16.85
CA ARG A 209 0.04 -2.03 -16.76
C ARG A 209 -0.81 -2.79 -15.72
N PRO A 210 -1.36 -3.96 -16.06
CA PRO A 210 -2.07 -4.80 -15.12
C PRO A 210 -1.26 -5.12 -13.87
N GLN A 211 -1.91 -4.92 -12.73
CA GLN A 211 -1.41 -5.30 -11.41
C GLN A 211 -2.23 -6.51 -10.94
N PHE A 212 -1.55 -7.60 -10.60
CA PHE A 212 -2.19 -8.87 -10.26
C PHE A 212 -2.16 -9.06 -8.74
N ILE A 213 -3.32 -9.25 -8.11
CA ILE A 213 -3.46 -9.46 -6.67
C ILE A 213 -4.06 -10.84 -6.44
N SER A 214 -3.36 -11.70 -5.71
CA SER A 214 -3.92 -13.00 -5.33
C SER A 214 -4.70 -12.89 -4.02
N VAL A 215 -5.94 -13.39 -4.02
CA VAL A 215 -6.82 -13.40 -2.85
C VAL A 215 -7.34 -14.80 -2.57
N THR A 216 -7.44 -15.13 -1.28
CA THR A 216 -8.00 -16.40 -0.79
C THR A 216 -9.45 -16.20 -0.38
N LEU A 217 -10.35 -16.98 -0.96
CA LEU A 217 -11.77 -16.96 -0.67
C LEU A 217 -12.12 -17.81 0.56
N ASP A 218 -13.10 -17.35 1.32
CA ASP A 218 -13.85 -18.14 2.29
C ASP A 218 -14.91 -18.99 1.58
N THR A 219 -15.34 -20.09 2.19
CA THR A 219 -16.50 -20.85 1.70
C THR A 219 -17.77 -19.99 1.79
N GLY A 220 -18.59 -20.01 0.75
CA GLY A 220 -19.77 -19.18 0.59
C GLY A 220 -19.50 -17.89 -0.20
N VAL A 221 -20.28 -16.85 0.08
CA VAL A 221 -20.20 -15.57 -0.63
C VAL A 221 -19.09 -14.69 -0.04
N ASN A 222 -18.15 -14.30 -0.91
CA ASN A 222 -17.09 -13.35 -0.61
C ASN A 222 -17.42 -12.01 -1.26
N LYS A 223 -17.45 -10.95 -0.45
CA LYS A 223 -17.72 -9.59 -0.88
C LYS A 223 -16.40 -8.85 -1.04
N ILE A 224 -16.04 -8.53 -2.28
CA ILE A 224 -14.84 -7.74 -2.59
C ILE A 224 -15.28 -6.32 -2.91
N ILE A 225 -14.93 -5.39 -2.03
CA ILE A 225 -15.27 -3.98 -2.13
C ILE A 225 -14.05 -3.21 -2.64
N PHE A 226 -14.27 -2.45 -3.70
CA PHE A 226 -13.33 -1.51 -4.31
C PHE A 226 -13.69 -0.12 -3.84
N ILE A 227 -12.72 0.57 -3.23
CA ILE A 227 -12.87 1.91 -2.64
C ILE A 227 -11.88 2.85 -3.28
N ALA A 228 -12.35 4.00 -3.75
CA ALA A 228 -11.45 5.07 -4.20
C ALA A 228 -10.81 5.74 -2.98
N ASP A 229 -9.47 5.70 -2.90
CA ASP A 229 -8.73 6.48 -1.89
C ASP A 229 -8.58 7.94 -2.34
N ASN A 230 -8.53 8.14 -3.66
CA ASN A 230 -8.66 9.44 -4.34
C ASN A 230 -9.24 9.23 -5.76
N GLU A 231 -9.60 10.32 -6.43
CA GLU A 231 -10.28 10.29 -7.73
C GLU A 231 -9.37 10.62 -8.93
N GLY A 232 -8.07 10.79 -8.70
CA GLY A 232 -7.14 11.26 -9.73
C GLY A 232 -7.43 12.68 -10.19
N SER A 233 -7.06 12.99 -11.43
CA SER A 233 -7.31 14.27 -12.08
C SER A 233 -8.56 14.25 -12.97
N ILE A 234 -9.10 13.06 -13.27
CA ILE A 234 -10.23 12.78 -14.15
C ILE A 234 -11.21 11.88 -13.41
N ILE A 235 -12.34 12.45 -13.02
CA ILE A 235 -13.41 11.71 -12.32
C ILE A 235 -14.36 11.01 -13.31
N PRO A 236 -14.95 9.85 -12.95
CA PRO A 236 -14.66 9.02 -11.77
C PRO A 236 -13.39 8.17 -11.95
N ASN A 237 -12.81 7.68 -10.84
CA ASN A 237 -11.71 6.70 -10.87
C ASN A 237 -12.22 5.43 -11.58
N THR A 238 -11.66 5.17 -12.76
CA THR A 238 -12.12 4.13 -13.67
C THR A 238 -11.03 3.09 -13.87
N SER A 239 -11.35 1.83 -13.59
CA SER A 239 -10.45 0.71 -13.82
C SER A 239 -11.18 -0.48 -14.44
N MET A 240 -10.41 -1.37 -15.05
CA MET A 240 -10.85 -2.69 -15.45
C MET A 240 -10.38 -3.69 -14.41
N LEU A 241 -11.31 -4.50 -13.92
CA LEU A 241 -11.05 -5.65 -13.06
C LEU A 241 -11.22 -6.92 -13.88
N GLU A 242 -10.21 -7.77 -13.95
CA GLU A 242 -10.34 -9.15 -14.42
C GLU A 242 -10.15 -10.12 -13.25
N ILE A 243 -11.15 -10.98 -13.04
CA ILE A 243 -11.10 -12.04 -12.03
C ILE A 243 -10.72 -13.34 -12.73
N ILE A 244 -9.59 -13.90 -12.32
CA ILE A 244 -9.02 -15.13 -12.84
C ILE A 244 -9.20 -16.24 -11.78
N HIS A 245 -9.93 -17.29 -12.12
CA HIS A 245 -10.20 -18.43 -11.24
C HIS A 245 -9.99 -19.75 -11.99
N GLY A 246 -8.87 -20.43 -11.70
CA GLY A 246 -8.37 -21.51 -12.54
C GLY A 246 -8.08 -21.00 -13.96
N ASN A 247 -8.71 -21.62 -14.97
CA ASN A 247 -8.51 -21.27 -16.38
C ASN A 247 -9.59 -20.31 -16.91
N GLN A 248 -10.48 -19.81 -16.05
CA GLN A 248 -11.56 -18.91 -16.42
C GLN A 248 -11.21 -17.48 -16.02
N ARG A 249 -11.65 -16.53 -16.86
CA ARG A 249 -11.44 -15.10 -16.68
C ARG A 249 -12.76 -14.37 -16.90
N LYS A 250 -13.03 -13.38 -16.05
CA LYS A 250 -14.20 -12.51 -16.19
C LYS A 250 -13.85 -11.07 -15.87
N SER A 251 -14.15 -10.17 -16.80
CA SER A 251 -13.83 -8.76 -16.66
C SER A 251 -15.06 -7.92 -16.28
N TYR A 252 -14.84 -6.90 -15.46
CA TYR A 252 -15.81 -5.93 -14.98
C TYR A 252 -15.21 -4.54 -15.06
N LYS A 253 -16.02 -3.56 -15.47
CA LYS A 253 -15.64 -2.15 -15.33
C LYS A 253 -15.93 -1.71 -13.90
N ILE A 254 -14.95 -1.06 -13.29
CA ILE A 254 -15.02 -0.45 -11.97
C ILE A 254 -15.01 1.07 -12.18
N ASP A 255 -16.01 1.75 -11.65
CA ASP A 255 -16.15 3.20 -11.65
C ASP A 255 -16.48 3.66 -10.23
N THR A 256 -15.42 3.96 -9.47
CA THR A 256 -15.50 4.40 -8.07
C THR A 256 -15.28 5.90 -7.95
N ASP A 257 -15.88 6.50 -6.93
CA ASP A 257 -15.67 7.88 -6.54
C ASP A 257 -15.66 7.97 -5.00
N LEU A 258 -15.36 9.14 -4.42
CA LEU A 258 -15.27 9.27 -2.95
C LEU A 258 -16.61 9.02 -2.23
N SER A 259 -17.73 8.98 -2.95
CA SER A 259 -19.06 8.73 -2.41
C SER A 259 -19.60 7.33 -2.71
N ARG A 260 -19.01 6.61 -3.68
CA ARG A 260 -19.54 5.38 -4.24
C ARG A 260 -18.44 4.33 -4.45
N ASN A 261 -18.59 3.24 -3.73
CA ASN A 261 -17.77 2.05 -3.84
C ASN A 261 -18.35 1.08 -4.88
N ASN A 262 -17.54 0.18 -5.42
CA ASN A 262 -18.03 -0.94 -6.22
C ASN A 262 -17.83 -2.26 -5.46
N LEU A 263 -18.74 -3.20 -5.67
CA LEU A 263 -18.76 -4.50 -5.00
C LEU A 263 -18.88 -5.63 -6.02
N VAL A 264 -17.98 -6.61 -5.93
CA VAL A 264 -18.12 -7.90 -6.61
C VAL A 264 -18.36 -9.01 -5.60
N ASN A 265 -19.39 -9.82 -5.85
CA ASN A 265 -19.65 -11.03 -5.07
C ASN A 265 -19.03 -12.24 -5.77
N ILE A 266 -18.17 -12.97 -5.06
CA ILE A 266 -17.60 -14.24 -5.50
C ILE A 266 -18.09 -15.36 -4.59
N GLU A 267 -18.93 -16.24 -5.12
CA GLU A 267 -19.38 -17.44 -4.42
C GLU A 267 -18.38 -18.58 -4.63
N TYR A 268 -17.82 -19.11 -3.55
CA TYR A 268 -16.94 -20.27 -3.58
C TYR A 268 -17.52 -21.42 -2.75
N GLU A 269 -17.78 -22.54 -3.40
CA GLU A 269 -18.21 -23.77 -2.72
C GLU A 269 -17.02 -24.72 -2.60
N MET A 270 -16.76 -25.20 -1.38
CA MET A 270 -15.77 -26.24 -1.16
C MET A 270 -16.28 -27.53 -1.82
N LYS A 271 -15.54 -28.06 -2.79
CA LYS A 271 -15.82 -29.39 -3.33
C LYS A 271 -15.18 -30.41 -2.37
N GLU A 272 -16.02 -31.27 -1.80
CA GLU A 272 -15.61 -32.47 -1.06
C GLU A 272 -14.82 -33.45 -1.94
#